data_AF-A0A2Z3UUV2-F1
#
_entry.id   AF-A0A2Z3UUV2-F1
#
_cell.length_a   1.000
_cell.length_b   1.000
_cell.length_c   1.000
_cell.angle_alpha   90.00
_cell.angle_beta   90.00
_cell.angle_gamma   90.00
#
_symmetry.space_group_name_H-M   'P 1'
#
loop_
_entity.id
_entity.type
_entity.pdbx_description
1 polymer ?
#
loop_
_entity_poly.entity_id
_entity_poly.type
_entity_poly.pdbx_seq_one_letter_code
_entity_poly.pdbx_strand_id
1 'polypeptide(L)'
;MFRRILAVAAAVALTYVIVPPPRGDRIIRVYGDLRTAEHVAVIVPGTDTTAATFDGGRVRPYITPGGGARAVLAEARVLEPGARLAVVAWLGYDSPATVSLETVTVESAAKGAAELRRYVTETLRGRRVSLLCHSYGSVVCAKAAPGSGVAGIAVFGSPGLDVSSAAELGGAPLWVGSGSRDWMRDVPKLRLGPLGFGPDPADPAFGARLFATGAAGHSDYLKPGGESLRNLTLIALGRAGEVSRG
;
A
#
# COMPACT_ATOMS: atom_id res chain seq x y z
N MET A 1 -18.90 -46.44 43.96
CA MET A 1 -17.79 -45.63 44.49
C MET A 1 -16.99 -45.08 43.30
N PHE A 2 -17.43 -43.97 42.69
CA PHE A 2 -16.79 -43.39 41.50
C PHE A 2 -15.98 -42.15 41.91
N ARG A 3 -14.65 -42.24 41.82
CA ARG A 3 -13.73 -41.11 42.00
C ARG A 3 -13.78 -40.23 40.75
N ARG A 4 -14.26 -38.99 40.88
CA ARG A 4 -14.06 -37.94 39.89
C ARG A 4 -12.67 -37.33 40.08
N ILE A 5 -11.79 -37.50 39.09
CA ILE A 5 -10.53 -36.76 39.00
C ILE A 5 -10.87 -35.41 38.35
N LEU A 6 -10.72 -34.33 39.11
CA LEU A 6 -10.82 -32.96 38.60
C LEU A 6 -9.44 -32.59 38.04
N ALA A 7 -9.30 -32.53 36.72
CA ALA A 7 -8.12 -31.97 36.08
C ALA A 7 -8.24 -30.43 36.12
N VAL A 8 -7.41 -29.78 36.92
CA VAL A 8 -7.25 -28.32 36.91
C VAL A 8 -6.33 -27.97 35.75
N ALA A 9 -6.90 -27.51 34.63
CA ALA A 9 -6.13 -26.90 33.56
C ALA A 9 -5.80 -25.46 33.98
N ALA A 10 -4.54 -25.22 34.36
CA ALA A 10 -4.03 -23.87 34.56
C ALA A 10 -3.88 -23.20 33.19
N ALA A 11 -4.80 -22.29 32.86
CA ALA A 11 -4.64 -21.40 31.72
C ALA A 11 -3.55 -20.38 32.07
N VAL A 12 -2.38 -20.52 31.46
CA VAL A 12 -1.36 -19.47 31.47
C VAL A 12 -1.88 -18.35 30.58
N ALA A 13 -2.46 -17.32 31.19
CA ALA A 13 -2.74 -16.08 30.51
C ALA A 13 -1.40 -15.41 30.16
N LEU A 14 -0.95 -15.57 28.91
CA LEU A 14 0.13 -14.76 28.37
C LEU A 14 -0.38 -13.32 28.21
N THR A 15 -0.14 -12.52 29.24
CA THR A 15 -0.35 -11.07 29.18
C THR A 15 0.73 -10.47 28.28
N TYR A 16 0.42 -10.26 27.00
CA TYR A 16 1.27 -9.44 26.14
C TYR A 16 0.97 -7.96 26.42
N VAL A 17 1.96 -7.23 26.93
CA VAL A 17 1.94 -5.77 26.86
C VAL A 17 2.35 -5.40 25.43
N ILE A 18 1.39 -5.10 24.57
CA ILE A 18 1.66 -4.45 23.29
C ILE A 18 1.96 -2.99 23.62
N VAL A 19 3.24 -2.66 23.74
CA VAL A 19 3.67 -1.26 23.78
C VAL A 19 3.52 -0.73 22.35
N PRO A 20 2.61 0.22 22.08
CA PRO A 20 2.57 0.85 20.77
C PRO A 20 3.93 1.50 20.49
N PRO A 21 4.46 1.40 19.26
CA PRO A 21 5.72 2.04 18.91
C PRO A 21 5.63 3.55 19.20
N PRO A 22 6.73 4.19 19.61
CA PRO A 22 6.72 5.61 19.95
C PRO A 22 6.18 6.44 18.77
N ARG A 23 5.34 7.44 19.07
CA ARG A 23 4.85 8.42 18.09
C ARG A 23 6.04 9.25 17.60
N GLY A 24 6.25 9.36 16.29
CA GLY A 24 7.37 10.12 15.72
C GLY A 24 8.22 9.42 14.65
N ASP A 25 7.93 8.17 14.31
CA ASP A 25 8.74 7.36 13.38
C ASP A 25 8.44 7.65 11.89
N ARG A 26 8.48 8.93 11.48
CA ARG A 26 8.36 9.28 10.07
C ARG A 26 9.66 8.99 9.34
N ILE A 27 9.61 8.14 8.31
CA ILE A 27 10.74 7.88 7.43
C ILE A 27 10.30 8.06 5.98
N ILE A 28 10.93 9.00 5.30
CA ILE A 28 10.78 9.16 3.86
C ILE A 28 12.17 8.95 3.27
N ARG A 29 12.32 7.94 2.41
CA ARG A 29 13.59 7.66 1.75
C ARG A 29 13.43 7.59 0.24
N VAL A 30 14.31 8.29 -0.45
CA VAL A 30 14.46 8.25 -1.90
C VAL A 30 15.45 7.16 -2.26
N TYR A 31 15.09 6.34 -3.24
CA TYR A 31 15.96 5.39 -3.91
C TYR A 31 16.08 5.80 -5.38
N GLY A 32 17.29 5.79 -5.93
CA GLY A 32 17.59 6.38 -7.24
C GLY A 32 17.95 7.87 -7.14
N ASP A 33 18.00 8.57 -8.28
CA ASP A 33 18.37 9.99 -8.34
C ASP A 33 17.13 10.85 -8.67
N LEU A 34 16.56 11.49 -7.64
CA LEU A 34 15.40 12.36 -7.79
C LEU A 34 15.69 13.62 -8.62
N ARG A 35 16.95 14.04 -8.75
CA ARG A 35 17.33 15.23 -9.50
C ARG A 35 17.16 15.02 -11.00
N THR A 36 17.50 13.82 -11.47
CA THR A 36 17.49 13.44 -12.90
C THR A 36 16.28 12.60 -13.31
N ALA A 37 15.48 12.12 -12.34
CA ALA A 37 14.29 11.32 -12.60
C ALA A 37 13.23 12.06 -13.44
N GLU A 38 12.73 11.38 -14.47
CA GLU A 38 11.52 11.74 -15.23
C GLU A 38 10.26 11.28 -14.49
N HIS A 39 10.32 10.09 -13.91
CA HIS A 39 9.23 9.45 -13.20
C HIS A 39 9.57 9.31 -11.72
N VAL A 40 8.58 9.56 -10.86
CA VAL A 40 8.71 9.32 -9.42
C VAL A 40 7.60 8.39 -8.97
N ALA A 41 7.96 7.21 -8.47
CA ALA A 41 7.00 6.34 -7.80
C ALA A 41 7.04 6.59 -6.30
N VAL A 42 5.88 6.68 -5.65
CA VAL A 42 5.79 6.79 -4.18
C VAL A 42 5.11 5.54 -3.66
N ILE A 43 5.85 4.73 -2.89
CA ILE A 43 5.31 3.56 -2.19
C ILE A 43 4.70 4.02 -0.87
N VAL A 44 3.39 3.83 -0.73
CA VAL A 44 2.63 4.11 0.48
C VAL A 44 2.24 2.77 1.10
N PRO A 45 2.81 2.40 2.26
CA PRO A 45 2.61 1.10 2.85
C PRO A 45 1.29 0.98 3.59
N GLY A 46 0.94 -0.24 3.96
CA GLY A 46 -0.18 -0.54 4.84
C GLY A 46 0.09 -0.26 6.32
N THR A 47 -0.78 -0.81 7.16
CA THR A 47 -0.70 -0.75 8.63
C THR A 47 0.58 -1.40 9.18
N ASP A 48 0.83 -1.22 10.48
CA ASP A 48 1.99 -1.79 11.20
C ASP A 48 3.38 -1.41 10.66
N THR A 49 3.46 -0.43 9.75
CA THR A 49 4.74 0.07 9.26
C THR A 49 5.32 1.09 10.24
N THR A 50 6.48 0.75 10.79
CA THR A 50 7.27 1.57 11.73
C THR A 50 8.69 1.79 11.21
N ALA A 51 9.45 2.68 11.85
CA ALA A 51 10.87 2.89 11.55
C ALA A 51 11.67 1.57 11.58
N ALA A 52 11.42 0.73 12.58
CA ALA A 52 12.10 -0.56 12.75
C ALA A 52 11.82 -1.53 11.59
N THR A 53 10.63 -1.47 11.00
CA THR A 53 10.20 -2.35 9.90
C THR A 53 10.40 -1.75 8.51
N PHE A 54 10.90 -0.51 8.42
CA PHE A 54 10.98 0.26 7.17
C PHE A 54 11.97 -0.33 6.16
N ASP A 55 13.16 -0.73 6.63
CA ASP A 55 14.21 -1.36 5.81
C ASP A 55 14.63 -2.76 6.28
N GLY A 56 14.41 -3.10 7.56
CA GLY A 56 15.14 -4.18 8.23
C GLY A 56 14.39 -5.49 8.47
N GLY A 57 15.17 -6.52 8.84
CA GLY A 57 14.78 -7.62 9.74
C GLY A 57 13.88 -8.73 9.20
N ARG A 58 13.46 -8.68 7.93
CA ARG A 58 12.52 -9.67 7.37
C ARG A 58 13.21 -10.65 6.43
N VAL A 59 12.84 -11.92 6.56
CA VAL A 59 13.24 -13.01 5.64
C VAL A 59 12.85 -12.69 4.19
N ARG A 60 11.79 -11.89 4.00
CA ARG A 60 11.31 -11.39 2.70
C ARG A 60 11.54 -9.87 2.64
N PRO A 61 12.66 -9.37 2.09
CA PRO A 61 12.97 -7.94 2.14
C PRO A 61 11.99 -7.09 1.33
N TYR A 62 11.41 -7.61 0.25
CA TYR A 62 10.47 -6.89 -0.62
C TYR A 62 9.14 -6.50 0.05
N ILE A 63 8.84 -7.03 1.24
CA ILE A 63 7.61 -6.70 1.97
C ILE A 63 7.74 -5.43 2.80
N THR A 64 8.96 -4.89 2.95
CA THR A 64 9.19 -3.61 3.63
C THR A 64 9.10 -2.45 2.63
N PRO A 65 8.76 -1.23 3.05
CA PRO A 65 8.75 -0.06 2.16
C PRO A 65 10.07 0.11 1.39
N GLY A 66 11.20 0.04 2.10
CA GLY A 66 12.51 0.21 1.51
C GLY A 66 12.94 -0.93 0.60
N GLY A 67 12.60 -2.18 0.95
CA GLY A 67 12.88 -3.33 0.11
C GLY A 67 12.00 -3.38 -1.14
N GLY A 68 10.72 -2.98 -1.01
CA GLY A 68 9.81 -2.78 -2.12
C GLY A 68 10.32 -1.70 -3.09
N ALA A 69 10.82 -0.58 -2.59
CA ALA A 69 11.41 0.47 -3.43
C ALA A 69 12.63 -0.02 -4.22
N ARG A 70 13.50 -0.81 -3.57
CA ARG A 70 14.62 -1.47 -4.25
C ARG A 70 14.16 -2.46 -5.31
N ALA A 71 13.10 -3.22 -5.04
CA ALA A 71 12.53 -4.17 -5.99
C ALA A 71 11.96 -3.46 -7.24
N VAL A 72 11.22 -2.36 -7.08
CA VAL A 72 10.71 -1.56 -8.19
C VAL A 72 11.84 -0.98 -9.04
N LEU A 73 12.91 -0.46 -8.42
CA LEU A 73 14.08 0.02 -9.18
C LEU A 73 14.81 -1.09 -9.92
N ALA A 74 14.95 -2.26 -9.31
CA ALA A 74 15.59 -3.40 -9.95
C ALA A 74 14.76 -3.88 -11.15
N GLU A 75 13.45 -4.00 -11.00
CA GLU A 75 12.53 -4.35 -12.09
C GLU A 75 12.55 -3.30 -13.20
N ALA A 76 12.61 -2.00 -12.84
CA ALA A 76 12.67 -0.91 -13.83
C ALA A 76 13.90 -1.02 -14.71
N ARG A 77 15.06 -1.37 -14.15
CA ARG A 77 16.30 -1.59 -14.91
C ARG A 77 16.23 -2.80 -15.83
N VAL A 78 15.45 -3.82 -15.48
CA VAL A 78 15.20 -4.98 -16.35
C VAL A 78 14.27 -4.59 -17.51
N LEU A 79 13.19 -3.87 -17.22
CA LEU A 79 12.22 -3.44 -18.23
C LEU A 79 12.75 -2.35 -19.16
N GLU A 80 13.66 -1.51 -18.66
CA GLU A 80 14.23 -0.37 -19.37
C GLU A 80 15.55 0.06 -18.72
N PRO A 81 16.71 -0.41 -19.22
CA PRO A 81 18.03 -0.10 -18.63
C PRO A 81 18.35 1.40 -18.52
N GLY A 82 17.74 2.23 -19.37
CA GLY A 82 17.88 3.69 -19.37
C GLY A 82 16.83 4.45 -18.54
N ALA A 83 15.93 3.74 -17.84
CA ALA A 83 14.82 4.36 -17.12
C ALA A 83 15.30 5.38 -16.09
N ARG A 84 14.77 6.61 -16.21
CA ARG A 84 15.00 7.69 -15.23
C ARG A 84 13.91 7.67 -14.16
N LEU A 85 13.93 6.64 -13.32
CA LEU A 85 13.00 6.44 -12.21
C LEU A 85 13.66 6.70 -10.86
N ALA A 86 13.01 7.49 -10.01
CA ALA A 86 13.24 7.50 -8.57
C ALA A 86 12.04 6.89 -7.84
N VAL A 87 12.30 6.15 -6.76
CA VAL A 87 11.25 5.55 -5.93
C VAL A 87 11.38 6.11 -4.52
N VAL A 88 10.29 6.69 -4.02
CA VAL A 88 10.18 7.16 -2.64
C VAL A 88 9.45 6.11 -1.82
N ALA A 89 10.11 5.51 -0.84
CA ALA A 89 9.40 4.79 0.22
C ALA A 89 8.92 5.82 1.26
N TRP A 90 7.61 5.90 1.48
CA TRP A 90 7.01 7.00 2.23
C TRP A 90 6.25 6.49 3.46
N LEU A 91 6.79 6.79 4.65
CA LEU A 91 6.12 6.67 5.94
C LEU A 91 6.04 8.07 6.55
N GLY A 92 5.12 8.89 6.06
CA GLY A 92 5.01 10.30 6.45
C GLY A 92 4.03 10.58 7.60
N TYR A 93 3.39 9.55 8.14
CA TYR A 93 2.45 9.64 9.26
C TYR A 93 2.57 8.41 10.16
N ASP A 94 2.03 8.51 11.38
CA ASP A 94 1.95 7.38 12.30
C ASP A 94 0.90 6.39 11.75
N SER A 95 1.39 5.36 11.06
CA SER A 95 0.55 4.27 10.57
C SER A 95 -0.19 3.60 11.73
N PRO A 96 -1.50 3.34 11.62
CA PRO A 96 -2.22 2.66 12.68
C PRO A 96 -1.67 1.24 12.87
N ALA A 97 -1.65 0.79 14.13
CA ALA A 97 -1.39 -0.59 14.47
C ALA A 97 -2.63 -1.44 14.15
N THR A 98 -2.45 -2.62 13.57
CA THR A 98 -3.51 -3.58 13.28
C THR A 98 -3.84 -4.39 14.53
N VAL A 99 -4.39 -3.73 15.55
CA VAL A 99 -4.88 -4.43 16.75
C VAL A 99 -6.28 -5.02 16.48
N SER A 100 -7.08 -4.35 15.63
CA SER A 100 -8.30 -4.87 15.01
C SER A 100 -8.62 -4.08 13.72
N LEU A 101 -9.51 -4.55 12.84
CA LEU A 101 -9.98 -3.76 11.69
C LEU A 101 -10.70 -2.45 12.13
N GLU A 102 -11.16 -2.38 13.38
CA GLU A 102 -11.79 -1.19 13.96
C GLU A 102 -10.77 -0.08 14.31
N THR A 103 -9.50 -0.42 14.55
CA THR A 103 -8.44 0.57 14.78
C THR A 103 -7.95 1.21 13.48
N VAL A 104 -8.34 0.65 12.33
CA VAL A 104 -8.03 1.13 10.99
C VAL A 104 -9.14 2.07 10.55
N THR A 105 -9.02 3.35 10.88
CA THR A 105 -10.10 4.33 10.73
C THR A 105 -9.97 5.22 9.49
N VAL A 106 -11.07 5.79 9.03
CA VAL A 106 -11.08 6.84 8.00
C VAL A 106 -10.31 8.10 8.45
N GLU A 107 -10.34 8.42 9.75
CA GLU A 107 -9.68 9.61 10.31
C GLU A 107 -8.15 9.52 10.22
N SER A 108 -7.58 8.35 10.60
CA SER A 108 -6.13 8.12 10.47
C SER A 108 -5.68 8.22 9.02
N ALA A 109 -6.50 7.72 8.07
CA ALA A 109 -6.22 7.83 6.65
C ALA A 109 -6.27 9.28 6.17
N ALA A 110 -7.19 10.10 6.70
CA ALA A 110 -7.28 11.52 6.37
C ALA A 110 -6.03 12.29 6.82
N LYS A 111 -5.47 11.99 8.00
CA LYS A 111 -4.20 12.58 8.48
C LYS A 111 -3.03 12.21 7.56
N GLY A 112 -2.89 10.92 7.23
CA GLY A 112 -1.88 10.46 6.28
C GLY A 112 -2.05 11.09 4.90
N ALA A 113 -3.29 11.24 4.42
CA ALA A 113 -3.58 11.80 3.11
C ALA A 113 -3.24 13.28 3.00
N ALA A 114 -3.46 14.06 4.07
CA ALA A 114 -3.06 15.46 4.12
C ALA A 114 -1.53 15.61 3.99
N GLU A 115 -0.76 14.81 4.75
CA GLU A 115 0.70 14.82 4.67
C GLU A 115 1.22 14.31 3.32
N LEU A 116 0.60 13.26 2.76
CA LEU A 116 0.97 12.73 1.44
C LEU A 116 0.69 13.76 0.34
N ARG A 117 -0.50 14.39 0.34
CA ARG A 117 -0.83 15.43 -0.63
C ARG A 117 0.15 16.58 -0.54
N ARG A 118 0.46 17.06 0.68
CA ARG A 118 1.46 18.11 0.91
C ARG A 118 2.82 17.72 0.32
N TYR A 119 3.28 16.51 0.60
CA TYR A 119 4.55 16.00 0.08
C TYR A 119 4.58 15.99 -1.46
N VAL A 120 3.50 15.54 -2.11
CA VAL A 120 3.39 15.54 -3.57
C VAL A 120 3.38 16.97 -4.13
N THR A 121 2.54 17.86 -3.60
CA THR A 121 2.32 19.20 -4.18
C THR A 121 3.42 20.21 -3.85
N GLU A 122 4.17 19.98 -2.77
CA GLU A 122 5.24 20.88 -2.32
C GLU A 122 6.62 20.30 -2.60
N THR A 123 6.90 19.06 -2.17
CA THR A 123 8.24 18.46 -2.27
C THR A 123 8.49 17.85 -3.65
N LEU A 124 7.50 17.18 -4.24
CA LEU A 124 7.60 16.58 -5.57
C LEU A 124 6.98 17.45 -6.67
N ARG A 125 6.85 18.76 -6.43
CA ARG A 125 6.26 19.69 -7.38
C ARG A 125 6.94 19.62 -8.75
N GLY A 126 6.13 19.57 -9.80
CA GLY A 126 6.60 19.51 -11.19
C GLY A 126 7.16 18.15 -11.61
N ARG A 127 7.07 17.12 -10.74
CA ARG A 127 7.45 15.74 -11.09
C ARG A 127 6.23 14.95 -11.54
N ARG A 128 6.46 13.98 -12.44
CA ARG A 128 5.44 13.01 -12.84
C ARG A 128 5.35 11.91 -11.77
N VAL A 129 4.42 12.07 -10.82
CA VAL A 129 4.30 11.20 -9.65
C VAL A 129 3.26 10.09 -9.88
N SER A 130 3.64 8.83 -9.68
CA SER A 130 2.72 7.68 -9.59
C SER A 130 2.69 7.16 -8.16
N LEU A 131 1.51 6.96 -7.59
CA LEU A 131 1.36 6.38 -6.24
C LEU A 131 1.21 4.85 -6.34
N LEU A 132 2.01 4.11 -5.57
CA LEU A 132 1.93 2.65 -5.43
C LEU A 132 1.52 2.33 -3.99
N CYS A 133 0.27 1.92 -3.81
CA CYS A 133 -0.41 1.97 -2.52
C CYS A 133 -0.83 0.57 -2.08
N HIS A 134 -0.25 0.11 -0.98
CA HIS A 134 -0.47 -1.23 -0.47
C HIS A 134 -1.48 -1.22 0.67
N SER A 135 -2.46 -2.12 0.63
CA SER A 135 -3.37 -2.35 1.76
C SER A 135 -4.00 -1.04 2.23
N TYR A 136 -3.92 -0.69 3.52
CA TYR A 136 -4.44 0.57 4.06
C TYR A 136 -3.86 1.83 3.40
N GLY A 137 -2.63 1.77 2.86
CA GLY A 137 -2.06 2.84 2.05
C GLY A 137 -2.92 3.21 0.84
N SER A 138 -3.76 2.30 0.35
CA SER A 138 -4.74 2.56 -0.71
C SER A 138 -5.74 3.66 -0.32
N VAL A 139 -6.22 3.66 0.91
CA VAL A 139 -7.16 4.66 1.44
C VAL A 139 -6.48 6.01 1.58
N VAL A 140 -5.22 6.01 2.07
CA VAL A 140 -4.39 7.22 2.18
C VAL A 140 -4.17 7.85 0.82
N CYS A 141 -3.79 7.05 -0.18
CA CYS A 141 -3.60 7.52 -1.55
C CYS A 141 -4.87 8.07 -2.19
N ALA A 142 -5.99 7.35 -2.07
CA ALA A 142 -7.27 7.77 -2.63
C ALA A 142 -7.69 9.15 -2.07
N LYS A 143 -7.56 9.35 -0.76
CA LYS A 143 -7.85 10.65 -0.12
C LYS A 143 -6.86 11.75 -0.46
N ALA A 144 -5.61 11.40 -0.77
CA ALA A 144 -4.58 12.37 -1.17
C ALA A 144 -4.75 12.81 -2.63
N ALA A 145 -5.39 11.99 -3.47
CA ALA A 145 -5.43 12.18 -4.91
C ALA A 145 -6.09 13.48 -5.39
N PRO A 146 -7.27 13.89 -4.89
CA PRO A 146 -7.91 15.13 -5.35
C PRO A 146 -7.00 16.35 -5.13
N GLY A 147 -6.74 17.09 -6.22
CA GLY A 147 -5.90 18.29 -6.22
C GLY A 147 -4.39 18.03 -6.10
N SER A 148 -3.93 16.78 -6.08
CA SER A 148 -2.49 16.46 -5.99
C SER A 148 -1.74 16.51 -7.32
N GLY A 149 -2.44 16.36 -8.45
CA GLY A 149 -1.82 16.32 -9.78
C GLY A 149 -1.01 15.05 -10.07
N VAL A 150 -1.22 13.96 -9.32
CA VAL A 150 -0.55 12.68 -9.59
C VAL A 150 -0.91 12.14 -10.98
N ALA A 151 0.08 11.52 -11.63
CA ALA A 151 -0.07 10.94 -12.96
C ALA A 151 -0.81 9.60 -12.96
N GLY A 152 -0.93 8.95 -11.81
CA GLY A 152 -1.54 7.64 -11.68
C GLY A 152 -1.52 7.09 -10.26
N ILE A 153 -2.45 6.19 -9.95
CA ILE A 153 -2.57 5.52 -8.67
C ILE A 153 -2.71 4.02 -8.93
N ALA A 154 -1.81 3.22 -8.39
CA ALA A 154 -1.95 1.77 -8.35
C ALA A 154 -2.22 1.34 -6.92
N VAL A 155 -3.36 0.70 -6.67
CA VAL A 155 -3.71 0.14 -5.37
C VAL A 155 -3.67 -1.38 -5.45
N PHE A 156 -3.15 -2.03 -4.41
CA PHE A 156 -3.02 -3.48 -4.37
C PHE A 156 -3.20 -4.04 -2.98
N GLY A 157 -3.91 -5.17 -2.89
CA GLY A 157 -4.39 -5.72 -1.62
C GLY A 157 -5.29 -4.74 -0.85
N SER A 158 -6.08 -3.93 -1.58
CA SER A 158 -6.85 -2.82 -0.99
C SER A 158 -8.04 -3.30 -0.16
N PRO A 159 -8.31 -2.69 1.01
CA PRO A 159 -9.55 -2.90 1.76
C PRO A 159 -10.71 -2.01 1.25
N GLY A 160 -10.50 -1.21 0.20
CA GLY A 160 -11.38 -0.16 -0.29
C GLY A 160 -10.66 1.20 -0.35
N LEU A 161 -11.32 2.24 -0.86
CA LEU A 161 -10.72 3.56 -1.13
C LEU A 161 -11.39 4.74 -0.42
N ASP A 162 -12.48 4.48 0.30
CA ASP A 162 -13.33 5.48 0.96
C ASP A 162 -13.90 6.55 0.01
N VAL A 163 -14.22 6.11 -1.21
CA VAL A 163 -14.96 6.84 -2.24
C VAL A 163 -15.87 5.83 -2.95
N SER A 164 -16.88 6.30 -3.68
CA SER A 164 -17.84 5.41 -4.36
C SER A 164 -17.39 5.02 -5.77
N SER A 165 -16.53 5.83 -6.41
CA SER A 165 -16.03 5.55 -7.75
C SER A 165 -14.66 6.20 -8.02
N ALA A 166 -13.96 5.73 -9.06
CA ALA A 166 -12.70 6.30 -9.52
C ALA A 166 -12.82 7.77 -9.96
N ALA A 167 -14.01 8.23 -10.34
CA ALA A 167 -14.27 9.62 -10.73
C ALA A 167 -13.99 10.63 -9.60
N GLU A 168 -14.11 10.19 -8.34
CA GLU A 168 -13.86 11.02 -7.16
C GLU A 168 -12.36 11.23 -6.88
N LEU A 169 -11.46 10.54 -7.60
CA LEU A 169 -10.00 10.65 -7.40
C LEU A 169 -9.35 11.84 -8.12
N GLY A 170 -10.14 12.81 -8.56
CA GLY A 170 -9.64 14.03 -9.21
C GLY A 170 -9.04 13.78 -10.60
N GLY A 171 -9.52 12.75 -11.31
CA GLY A 171 -9.11 12.44 -12.69
C GLY A 171 -7.81 11.63 -12.82
N ALA A 172 -7.18 11.25 -11.72
CA ALA A 172 -6.02 10.37 -11.74
C ALA A 172 -6.41 8.96 -12.26
N PRO A 173 -5.70 8.40 -13.25
CA PRO A 173 -5.92 7.02 -13.66
C PRO A 173 -5.69 6.05 -12.49
N LEU A 174 -6.65 5.14 -12.28
CA LEU A 174 -6.61 4.16 -11.20
C LEU A 174 -6.38 2.75 -11.76
N TRP A 175 -5.38 2.07 -11.20
CA TRP A 175 -5.13 0.64 -11.38
C TRP A 175 -5.36 -0.12 -10.09
N VAL A 176 -5.98 -1.29 -10.19
CA VAL A 176 -6.31 -2.14 -9.04
C VAL A 176 -5.79 -3.55 -9.29
N GLY A 177 -5.04 -4.06 -8.32
CA GLY A 177 -4.52 -5.42 -8.33
C GLY A 177 -4.97 -6.19 -7.09
N SER A 178 -5.53 -7.38 -7.32
CA SER A 178 -5.90 -8.30 -6.23
C SER A 178 -5.25 -9.65 -6.48
N GLY A 179 -4.32 -10.04 -5.61
CA GLY A 179 -3.60 -11.30 -5.68
C GLY A 179 -4.50 -12.49 -5.43
N SER A 180 -4.37 -13.56 -6.22
CA SER A 180 -5.26 -14.72 -6.06
C SER A 180 -5.11 -15.46 -4.71
N ARG A 181 -3.99 -15.25 -3.99
CA ARG A 181 -3.75 -15.75 -2.63
C ARG A 181 -3.84 -14.66 -1.55
N ASP A 182 -4.30 -13.46 -1.90
CA ASP A 182 -4.49 -12.40 -0.94
C ASP A 182 -5.81 -12.62 -0.18
N TRP A 183 -5.71 -12.89 1.13
CA TRP A 183 -6.86 -13.04 2.03
C TRP A 183 -7.79 -11.82 2.04
N MET A 184 -7.28 -10.64 1.68
CA MET A 184 -8.08 -9.42 1.57
C MET A 184 -9.22 -9.59 0.57
N ARG A 185 -9.10 -10.47 -0.43
CA ARG A 185 -10.16 -10.75 -1.41
C ARG A 185 -11.45 -11.31 -0.78
N ASP A 186 -11.31 -12.00 0.34
CA ASP A 186 -12.42 -12.69 1.00
C ASP A 186 -13.12 -11.81 2.05
N VAL A 187 -12.56 -10.62 2.33
CA VAL A 187 -13.17 -9.67 3.24
C VAL A 187 -14.22 -8.84 2.48
N PRO A 188 -15.47 -8.76 2.97
CA PRO A 188 -16.49 -7.90 2.37
C PRO A 188 -16.05 -6.43 2.28
N LYS A 189 -16.19 -5.83 1.09
CA LYS A 189 -15.86 -4.42 0.83
C LYS A 189 -17.14 -3.60 0.91
N LEU A 190 -17.46 -3.15 2.12
CA LEU A 190 -18.67 -2.40 2.41
C LEU A 190 -18.33 -1.23 3.34
N ARG A 191 -19.21 -0.23 3.37
CA ARG A 191 -19.17 0.82 4.38
C ARG A 191 -20.43 0.75 5.24
N LEU A 192 -20.25 0.63 6.56
CA LEU A 192 -21.31 0.68 7.56
C LEU A 192 -20.95 1.77 8.59
N GLY A 193 -21.48 2.99 8.39
CA GLY A 193 -21.13 4.14 9.23
C GLY A 193 -19.64 4.50 9.15
N PRO A 194 -18.88 4.44 10.27
CA PRO A 194 -17.44 4.66 10.28
C PRO A 194 -16.60 3.42 9.91
N LEU A 195 -17.22 2.25 9.74
CA LEU A 195 -16.54 0.99 9.48
C LEU A 195 -16.47 0.71 7.98
N GLY A 196 -15.28 0.29 7.52
CA GLY A 196 -15.01 -0.08 6.14
C GLY A 196 -14.77 1.11 5.21
N PHE A 197 -14.31 0.80 3.98
CA PHE A 197 -13.78 1.78 3.03
C PHE A 197 -14.57 1.83 1.71
N GLY A 198 -15.86 1.49 1.78
CA GLY A 198 -16.77 1.59 0.64
C GLY A 198 -16.69 0.38 -0.31
N PRO A 199 -17.17 0.54 -1.56
CA PRO A 199 -17.23 -0.54 -2.54
C PRO A 199 -15.84 -1.07 -2.91
N ASP A 200 -15.81 -2.29 -3.43
CA ASP A 200 -14.59 -2.92 -3.93
C ASP A 200 -14.04 -2.13 -5.14
N PRO A 201 -12.81 -1.59 -5.08
CA PRO A 201 -12.24 -0.91 -6.23
C PRO A 201 -11.97 -1.85 -7.41
N ALA A 202 -11.99 -3.17 -7.20
CA ALA A 202 -11.89 -4.15 -8.28
C ALA A 202 -13.24 -4.41 -8.99
N ASP A 203 -14.36 -3.90 -8.46
CA ASP A 203 -15.65 -4.00 -9.14
C ASP A 203 -15.63 -3.18 -10.44
N PRO A 204 -16.04 -3.74 -11.60
CA PRO A 204 -16.11 -3.00 -12.85
C PRO A 204 -16.89 -1.68 -12.77
N ALA A 205 -17.95 -1.62 -11.96
CA ALA A 205 -18.74 -0.41 -11.75
C ALA A 205 -17.96 0.71 -11.03
N PHE A 206 -16.87 0.39 -10.34
CA PHE A 206 -16.01 1.37 -9.69
C PHE A 206 -15.24 2.23 -10.71
N GLY A 207 -14.97 1.69 -11.90
CA GLY A 207 -14.27 2.40 -12.98
C GLY A 207 -12.74 2.32 -12.94
N ALA A 208 -12.17 1.34 -12.23
CA ALA A 208 -10.72 1.10 -12.19
C ALA A 208 -10.23 0.23 -13.36
N ARG A 209 -8.93 0.27 -13.63
CA ARG A 209 -8.24 -0.66 -14.55
C ARG A 209 -7.65 -1.82 -13.76
N LEU A 210 -8.14 -3.03 -13.98
CA LEU A 210 -7.55 -4.21 -13.33
C LEU A 210 -6.19 -4.54 -13.96
N PHE A 211 -5.20 -4.85 -13.12
CA PHE A 211 -3.91 -5.39 -13.57
C PHE A 211 -3.62 -6.75 -12.97
N ALA A 212 -2.91 -7.58 -13.72
CA ALA A 212 -2.61 -8.93 -13.29
C ALA A 212 -1.57 -8.93 -12.16
N THR A 213 -1.82 -9.77 -11.16
CA THR A 213 -1.00 -9.89 -9.95
C THR A 213 -0.48 -11.32 -9.74
N GLY A 214 -0.93 -12.26 -10.58
CA GLY A 214 -0.69 -13.68 -10.44
C GLY A 214 -1.13 -14.22 -9.07
N ALA A 215 -0.24 -14.99 -8.45
CA ALA A 215 -0.50 -15.69 -7.19
C ALA A 215 0.03 -14.95 -5.96
N ALA A 216 0.17 -13.62 -6.03
CA ALA A 216 0.63 -12.80 -4.91
C ALA A 216 -0.27 -13.01 -3.67
N GLY A 217 0.36 -13.24 -2.52
CA GLY A 217 -0.28 -13.08 -1.21
C GLY A 217 -0.26 -11.62 -0.79
N HIS A 218 -0.94 -11.31 0.33
CA HIS A 218 -1.14 -9.92 0.77
C HIS A 218 0.14 -9.08 0.85
N SER A 219 1.28 -9.67 1.23
CA SER A 219 2.56 -8.97 1.35
C SER A 219 3.50 -9.19 0.15
N ASP A 220 3.12 -9.98 -0.85
CA ASP A 220 4.04 -10.48 -1.87
C ASP A 220 3.95 -9.73 -3.22
N TYR A 221 3.15 -8.67 -3.31
CA TYR A 221 2.94 -7.90 -4.55
C TYR A 221 4.22 -7.29 -5.15
N LEU A 222 5.24 -7.04 -4.32
CA LEU A 222 6.54 -6.49 -4.74
C LEU A 222 7.64 -7.57 -4.80
N LYS A 223 7.28 -8.85 -4.76
CA LYS A 223 8.23 -9.96 -4.88
C LYS A 223 8.95 -9.91 -6.23
N PRO A 224 10.30 -9.92 -6.25
CA PRO A 224 11.08 -9.98 -7.50
C PRO A 224 10.66 -11.15 -8.40
N GLY A 225 10.56 -10.89 -9.70
CA GLY A 225 10.11 -11.85 -10.71
C GLY A 225 8.60 -12.13 -10.72
N GLY A 226 7.82 -11.45 -9.88
CA GLY A 226 6.37 -11.55 -9.86
C GLY A 226 5.70 -10.65 -10.90
N GLU A 227 4.58 -11.12 -11.46
CA GLU A 227 3.78 -10.34 -12.44
C GLU A 227 3.26 -9.02 -11.85
N SER A 228 2.88 -9.02 -10.58
CA SER A 228 2.47 -7.80 -9.85
C SER A 228 3.58 -6.74 -9.85
N LEU A 229 4.82 -7.12 -9.49
CA LEU A 229 5.94 -6.18 -9.45
C LEU A 229 6.21 -5.60 -10.84
N ARG A 230 6.18 -6.44 -11.88
CA ARG A 230 6.32 -6.01 -13.27
C ARG A 230 5.29 -4.95 -13.63
N ASN A 231 4.00 -5.22 -13.38
CA ASN A 231 2.91 -4.29 -13.71
C ASN A 231 2.96 -2.99 -12.90
N LEU A 232 3.24 -3.06 -11.60
CA LEU A 232 3.43 -1.88 -10.76
C LEU A 232 4.59 -1.01 -11.26
N THR A 233 5.65 -1.65 -11.76
CA THR A 233 6.82 -0.96 -12.30
C THR A 233 6.51 -0.31 -13.67
N LEU A 234 5.73 -0.98 -14.53
CA LEU A 234 5.24 -0.36 -15.77
C LEU A 234 4.37 0.87 -15.50
N ILE A 235 3.51 0.84 -14.47
CA ILE A 235 2.73 2.00 -14.03
C ILE A 235 3.65 3.13 -13.53
N ALA A 236 4.68 2.79 -12.73
CA ALA A 236 5.68 3.75 -12.27
C ALA A 236 6.43 4.43 -13.43
N LEU A 237 6.77 3.66 -14.48
CA LEU A 237 7.42 4.14 -15.70
C LEU A 237 6.45 4.85 -16.66
N GLY A 238 5.16 4.96 -16.33
CA GLY A 238 4.16 5.56 -17.22
C GLY A 238 3.84 4.72 -18.47
N ARG A 239 4.27 3.46 -18.52
CA ARG A 239 4.09 2.51 -19.64
C ARG A 239 2.78 1.73 -19.51
N ALA A 240 1.68 2.48 -19.33
CA ALA A 240 0.35 1.94 -19.05
C ALA A 240 -0.18 0.96 -20.11
N GLY A 241 0.24 1.10 -21.37
CA GLY A 241 -0.18 0.23 -22.48
C GLY A 241 0.36 -1.21 -22.41
N GLU A 242 1.37 -1.45 -21.57
CA GLU A 242 2.04 -2.75 -21.44
C GLU A 242 1.66 -3.52 -20.15
N VAL A 243 0.81 -2.90 -19.33
CA VAL A 243 0.29 -3.49 -18.10
C VAL A 243 -0.64 -4.64 -18.47
N SER A 244 -0.34 -5.86 -18.03
CA SER A 244 -1.22 -7.01 -18.28
C SER A 244 -2.52 -6.86 -17.49
N ARG A 245 -3.64 -7.26 -18.09
CA ARG A 245 -4.97 -7.19 -17.48
C ARG A 245 -5.18 -8.36 -16.51
N GLY A 246 -5.75 -8.05 -15.34
CA GLY A 246 -6.13 -9.02 -14.31
C GLY A 246 -7.55 -9.54 -14.47
#